data_AF-A0A2V7JHV9-F1
#
_entry.id   AF-A0A2V7JHV9-F1
#
_cell.length_a   1.000
_cell.length_b   1.000
_cell.length_c   1.000
_cell.angle_alpha   90.00
_cell.angle_beta   90.00
_cell.angle_gamma   90.00
#
_symmetry.space_group_name_H-M   'P 1'
#
loop_
_entity.id
_entity.type
_entity.pdbx_description
1 polymer ?
#
loop_
_entity_poly.entity_id
_entity_poly.type
_entity_poly.pdbx_seq_one_letter_code
_entity_poly.pdbx_strand_id
1 'polypeptide(L)'
;MKPLIRSSILSLLFASALSAQTKTVAERLGYPRDAKLLILHADDLGFAHSADAASFDALDKGAVSSASIMIPTPWITEVAAYAR
;
A
#
# COMPACT_ATOMS: atom_id res chain seq x y z
N MET A 1 18.63 33.79 -37.64
CA MET A 1 18.35 32.33 -37.62
C MET A 1 19.23 31.56 -36.63
N LYS A 2 20.57 31.67 -36.69
CA LYS A 2 21.51 31.02 -35.74
C LYS A 2 21.27 31.30 -34.24
N PRO A 3 20.96 32.54 -33.77
CA PRO A 3 20.72 32.79 -32.35
C PRO A 3 19.40 32.17 -31.85
N LEU A 4 18.38 32.10 -32.70
CA LEU A 4 17.09 31.50 -32.38
C LEU A 4 17.23 29.98 -32.20
N ILE A 5 18.02 29.33 -33.06
CA ILE A 5 18.33 27.89 -32.96
C ILE A 5 19.11 27.59 -31.66
N ARG A 6 20.07 28.45 -31.28
CA ARG A 6 20.84 28.29 -30.03
C ARG A 6 19.95 28.42 -28.79
N SER A 7 19.07 29.41 -28.75
CA SER A 7 18.12 29.56 -27.64
C SER A 7 17.14 28.39 -27.56
N SER A 8 16.65 27.88 -28.70
CA SER A 8 15.76 26.71 -28.70
C SER A 8 16.44 25.44 -28.19
N ILE A 9 17.71 25.21 -28.55
CA ILE A 9 18.50 24.06 -28.05
C ILE A 9 18.72 24.19 -26.53
N LEU A 10 19.06 25.39 -26.05
CA LEU A 10 19.25 25.65 -24.62
C LEU A 10 17.97 25.42 -23.82
N SER A 11 16.82 25.85 -24.33
CA SER A 11 15.51 25.61 -23.71
C SER A 11 15.14 24.12 -23.68
N LEU A 12 15.44 23.36 -24.73
CA LEU A 12 15.17 21.92 -24.78
C LEU A 12 16.00 21.14 -23.74
N LEU A 13 17.28 21.50 -23.58
CA LEU A 13 18.17 20.91 -22.58
C LEU A 13 17.73 21.22 -21.14
N PHE A 14 17.16 22.41 -20.92
CA PHE A 14 16.62 22.78 -19.61
C PHE A 14 15.32 22.02 -19.28
N ALA A 15 14.45 21.82 -20.27
CA ALA A 15 13.21 21.06 -20.11
C ALA A 15 13.48 19.56 -19.81
N SER A 16 14.53 18.96 -20.37
CA SER A 16 14.91 17.58 -20.05
C SER A 16 15.46 17.37 -18.64
N ALA A 17 15.86 18.45 -17.95
CA ALA A 17 16.34 18.41 -16.58
C ALA A 17 15.20 18.51 -15.54
N LEU A 18 13.97 18.85 -15.96
CA LEU A 18 12.82 18.80 -15.06
C LEU A 18 12.40 17.35 -14.85
N SER A 19 12.52 16.89 -13.61
CA SER A 19 11.96 15.60 -13.19
C SER A 19 10.43 15.70 -13.14
N ALA A 20 9.77 15.28 -14.22
CA ALA A 20 8.31 15.16 -14.30
C ALA A 20 7.78 13.88 -13.61
N GLN A 21 8.65 13.11 -12.96
CA GLN A 21 8.30 11.80 -12.44
C GLN A 21 7.69 11.94 -11.04
N THR A 22 6.39 11.66 -10.93
CA THR A 22 5.69 11.56 -9.65
C THR A 22 6.35 10.48 -8.78
N LYS A 23 6.52 10.78 -7.48
CA LYS A 23 7.00 9.80 -6.50
C LYS A 23 6.17 8.53 -6.57
N THR A 24 6.84 7.36 -6.53
CA THR A 24 6.13 6.08 -6.44
C THR A 24 5.40 5.95 -5.10
N VAL A 25 4.47 5.00 -4.99
CA VAL A 25 3.81 4.71 -3.70
C VAL A 25 4.84 4.35 -2.63
N ALA A 26 5.87 3.58 -2.99
CA ALA A 26 6.96 3.24 -2.08
C ALA A 26 7.70 4.49 -1.57
N GLU A 27 8.05 5.42 -2.47
CA GLU A 27 8.71 6.68 -2.09
C GLU A 27 7.81 7.58 -1.23
N ARG A 28 6.49 7.57 -1.49
CA ARG A 28 5.52 8.32 -0.66
C ARG A 28 5.39 7.74 0.74
N LEU A 29 5.60 6.43 0.90
CA LEU A 29 5.60 5.74 2.18
C LEU A 29 6.98 5.75 2.89
N GLY A 30 7.99 6.41 2.31
CA GLY A 30 9.33 6.53 2.90
C GLY A 30 10.32 5.41 2.53
N TYR A 31 9.96 4.56 1.56
CA TYR A 31 10.80 3.47 1.08
C TYR A 31 11.55 3.84 -0.22
N PRO A 32 12.62 3.11 -0.58
CA PRO A 32 13.27 3.23 -1.88
C PRO A 32 12.29 3.05 -3.06
N ARG A 33 12.58 3.67 -4.20
CA ARG A 33 11.73 3.65 -5.41
C ARG A 33 11.39 2.25 -5.89
N ASP A 34 12.35 1.35 -5.81
CA ASP A 34 12.31 -0.04 -6.26
C ASP A 34 11.97 -1.03 -5.13
N ALA A 35 11.63 -0.53 -3.93
CA ALA A 35 11.22 -1.39 -2.83
C ALA A 35 9.94 -2.16 -3.19
N LYS A 36 9.97 -3.48 -2.97
CA LYS A 36 8.80 -4.33 -3.02
C LYS A 36 8.16 -4.36 -1.64
N LEU A 37 6.98 -3.76 -1.53
CA LEU A 37 6.22 -3.72 -0.29
C LEU A 37 5.14 -4.81 -0.32
N LEU A 38 4.96 -5.51 0.80
CA LEU A 38 4.00 -6.61 0.95
C LEU A 38 3.12 -6.36 2.18
N ILE A 39 1.81 -6.45 2.00
CA ILE A 39 0.84 -6.48 3.08
C ILE A 39 0.23 -7.89 3.05
N LEU A 40 0.49 -8.68 4.10
CA LEU A 40 -0.21 -9.93 4.33
C LEU A 40 -1.50 -9.62 5.08
N HIS A 41 -2.62 -10.04 4.52
CA HIS A 41 -3.96 -9.65 4.94
C HIS A 41 -4.83 -10.89 5.19
N ALA A 42 -5.47 -10.96 6.35
CA ALA A 42 -6.49 -11.95 6.66
C ALA A 42 -7.87 -11.40 6.28
N ASP A 43 -8.50 -12.01 5.27
CA ASP A 43 -9.84 -11.61 4.84
C ASP A 43 -10.92 -12.34 5.65
N ASP A 44 -12.15 -11.83 5.61
CA ASP A 44 -13.36 -12.50 6.07
C ASP A 44 -13.53 -12.76 7.59
N LEU A 45 -12.95 -11.92 8.47
CA LEU A 45 -13.28 -12.00 9.90
C LEU A 45 -14.80 -11.84 10.11
N GLY A 46 -15.37 -12.73 10.91
CA GLY A 46 -16.79 -12.85 11.25
C GLY A 46 -17.54 -13.88 10.39
N PHE A 47 -16.98 -14.33 9.26
CA PHE A 47 -17.67 -15.27 8.36
C PHE A 47 -17.90 -16.64 8.99
N ALA A 48 -16.88 -17.20 9.65
CA ALA A 48 -16.92 -18.51 10.30
C ALA A 48 -15.94 -18.57 11.47
N HIS A 49 -16.32 -19.26 12.56
CA HIS A 49 -15.45 -19.47 13.73
C HIS A 49 -14.05 -19.98 13.37
N SER A 50 -13.95 -20.91 12.41
CA SER A 50 -12.64 -21.44 11.99
C SER A 50 -11.77 -20.39 11.29
N ALA A 51 -12.38 -19.49 10.52
CA ALA A 51 -11.68 -18.40 9.87
C ALA A 51 -11.21 -17.35 10.90
N ASP A 52 -12.06 -17.05 11.88
CA ASP A 52 -11.77 -16.15 12.98
C ASP A 52 -10.61 -16.69 13.83
N ALA A 53 -10.70 -17.95 14.27
CA ALA A 53 -9.65 -18.60 15.05
C ALA A 53 -8.29 -18.61 14.33
N ALA A 54 -8.26 -18.94 13.04
CA ALA A 54 -7.02 -18.93 12.25
C ALA A 54 -6.46 -17.51 12.06
N SER A 55 -7.34 -16.53 11.84
CA SER A 55 -6.95 -15.14 11.65
C SER A 55 -6.44 -14.49 12.93
N PHE A 56 -7.07 -14.76 14.07
CA PHE A 56 -6.61 -14.31 15.38
C PHE A 56 -5.23 -14.90 15.71
N ASP A 57 -5.03 -16.21 15.48
CA ASP A 57 -3.72 -16.84 15.69
C ASP A 57 -2.64 -16.21 14.79
N ALA A 58 -2.97 -15.93 13.52
CA ALA A 58 -2.05 -15.27 12.59
C ALA A 58 -1.73 -13.83 13.00
N LEU A 59 -2.70 -13.08 13.53
CA LEU A 59 -2.53 -11.73 14.04
C LEU A 59 -1.67 -11.73 15.32
N ASP A 60 -1.99 -12.60 16.28
CA ASP A 60 -1.31 -12.71 17.58
C ASP A 60 0.16 -13.12 17.42
N LYS A 61 0.44 -14.01 16.46
CA LYS A 61 1.81 -14.42 16.12
C LYS A 61 2.54 -13.43 15.21
N GLY A 62 1.87 -12.37 14.76
CA GLY A 62 2.42 -11.38 13.83
C GLY A 62 2.71 -11.92 12.43
N ALA A 63 2.09 -13.05 12.05
CA ALA A 63 2.18 -13.60 10.69
C ALA A 63 1.44 -12.72 9.68
N VAL A 64 0.38 -12.03 10.12
CA VAL A 64 -0.29 -10.94 9.40
C VAL A 64 -0.39 -9.71 10.30
N SER A 65 -0.52 -8.53 9.69
CA SER A 65 -0.69 -7.26 10.42
C SER A 65 -1.90 -6.46 9.93
N SER A 66 -2.74 -7.08 9.12
CA SER A 66 -3.89 -6.46 8.47
C SER A 66 -5.00 -7.49 8.35
N ALA A 67 -6.24 -7.08 8.58
CA ALA A 67 -7.41 -7.91 8.39
C ALA A 67 -8.63 -7.08 8.00
N SER A 68 -9.63 -7.71 7.38
CA SER A 68 -10.94 -7.13 7.09
C SER A 68 -12.00 -7.82 7.95
N ILE A 69 -13.13 -7.15 8.17
CA ILE A 69 -14.26 -7.67 8.94
C ILE A 69 -15.51 -7.62 8.06
N MET A 70 -16.23 -8.73 7.98
CA MET A 70 -17.51 -8.82 7.29
C MET A 70 -18.68 -8.51 8.22
N ILE A 71 -19.56 -7.60 7.79
CA ILE A 71 -20.78 -7.20 8.49
C ILE A 71 -21.98 -7.30 7.53
N PRO A 72 -23.15 -7.84 7.96
CA PRO A 72 -23.36 -8.62 9.17
C PRO A 72 -22.95 -10.09 8.94
N THR A 73 -22.42 -10.75 9.98
CA THR A 73 -22.06 -12.17 9.91
C THR A 73 -22.27 -12.87 11.26
N PRO A 74 -22.51 -14.19 11.30
CA PRO A 74 -22.85 -14.90 12.54
C PRO A 74 -21.80 -14.82 13.64
N TRP A 75 -20.51 -14.73 13.29
CA TRP A 75 -19.40 -14.77 14.25
C TRP A 75 -18.81 -13.40 14.57
N ILE A 76 -19.45 -12.31 14.12
CA ILE A 76 -18.94 -10.95 14.32
C ILE A 76 -18.66 -10.58 15.79
N THR A 77 -19.43 -11.16 16.72
CA THR A 77 -19.24 -10.91 18.15
C THR A 77 -17.89 -11.44 18.67
N GLU A 78 -17.33 -12.49 18.06
CA GLU A 78 -15.97 -12.97 18.39
C GLU A 78 -14.93 -11.95 17.97
N VAL A 79 -15.05 -11.43 16.75
CA VAL A 79 -14.17 -10.37 16.24
C VAL A 79 -14.24 -9.11 17.12
N ALA A 80 -15.44 -8.72 17.53
CA ALA A 80 -15.64 -7.58 18.44
C ALA A 80 -15.04 -7.83 19.84
N ALA A 81 -15.02 -9.08 20.31
CA ALA A 81 -14.39 -9.45 21.57
C ALA A 81 -12.86 -9.48 21.48
N TYR A 82 -12.32 -9.94 20.35
CA TYR A 82 -10.87 -9.97 20.07
C TYR A 82 -10.27 -8.56 19.95
N ALA A 83 -10.96 -7.63 19.27
CA ALA A 83 -10.44 -6.29 18.97
C ALA A 83 -10.56 -5.26 20.13
N ARG A 84 -10.97 -5.70 21.33
CA ARG A 84 -11.15 -4.84 22.52
C ARG A 84 -9.85 -4.58 23.25
#